data_AF-A0A8H7NMR4-F1
#
_entry.id   AF-A0A8H7NMR4-F1
#
_cell.length_a   1.000
_cell.length_b   1.000
_cell.length_c   1.000
_cell.angle_alpha   90.00
_cell.angle_beta   90.00
_cell.angle_gamma   90.00
#
_symmetry.space_group_name_H-M   'P 1'
#
loop_
_entity.id
_entity.type
_entity.pdbx_description
1 polymer ?
#
loop_
_entity_poly.entity_id
_entity_poly.type
_entity_poly.pdbx_seq_one_letter_code
_entity_poly.pdbx_strand_id
1 'polypeptide(L)'
;MHLGLATGQMMPIFLNEHVMILHKIPDREKYGTLLPWHEHKDTFEWMRTRTQFLPGEGLLVLEAQERLMEFLVKVCKLILHDISAEALVGGDSSIRPEPRLKKTVEIDGFESLTAMAAERPYRLPAEINFDQMEAILGAAESAAEDHFWSMRVDPGYFAMNIRDAKEHRKEILKDTMGETHPTLKGARQDVFLSHLVGSIITNAIEQLEIFTWLRMQAQTLRSLHKKYESMLSSDEDLPDDFLSAILRFRHYLGQASKAWCGQLQMAFPASPYARKYFVRFPPRNGATSKDQVILKPDARMSIVEGDVTWLLQTMWSKDMDQELSLVGLPTIMDELDRLIQSNAEAKQFISPTVSGLLGDMSIICQCRSQIDHFLPWAKGFEHKHLEQQKGIMAEFTKNVGPLQAVGRSLDEKKIMHPAKLCDPSEKKLAYPSSGRRTKETTEAMRRAEETLEYFWAQIDKLIQKECLELDRFAFWKMLSQPRPIREPQNGLTQSLCEPKPRR
;
A
#
# COMPACT_ATOMS: atom_id res chain seq x y z
N MET A 1 4.35 18.15 -14.36
CA MET A 1 3.53 18.34 -15.58
C MET A 1 2.15 17.73 -15.44
N HIS A 2 2.00 16.43 -15.12
CA HIS A 2 0.68 15.77 -14.97
C HIS A 2 -0.34 16.60 -14.16
N LEU A 3 0.01 17.01 -12.94
CA LEU A 3 -0.88 17.82 -12.09
C LEU A 3 -1.33 19.13 -12.77
N GLY A 4 -0.44 19.83 -13.47
CA GLY A 4 -0.78 21.07 -14.17
C GLY A 4 -1.73 20.86 -15.34
N LEU A 5 -1.57 19.76 -16.09
CA LEU A 5 -2.50 19.37 -17.15
C LEU A 5 -3.87 19.00 -16.58
N ALA A 6 -3.87 18.16 -15.54
CA ALA A 6 -5.09 17.62 -14.96
C ALA A 6 -5.92 18.69 -14.23
N THR A 7 -5.28 19.74 -13.70
CA THR A 7 -5.94 20.89 -13.06
C THR A 7 -6.29 22.02 -14.03
N GLY A 8 -5.93 21.91 -15.31
CA GLY A 8 -6.15 22.95 -16.32
C GLY A 8 -5.27 24.20 -16.14
N GLN A 9 -4.29 24.17 -15.22
CA GLN A 9 -3.31 25.25 -15.06
C GLN A 9 -2.30 25.28 -16.21
N MET A 10 -2.09 24.14 -16.86
CA MET A 10 -1.41 24.05 -18.15
C MET A 10 -2.44 23.58 -19.18
N MET A 11 -2.70 24.42 -20.17
CA MET A 11 -3.62 24.13 -21.27
C MET A 11 -2.82 23.95 -22.54
N PRO A 12 -2.51 22.70 -22.95
CA PRO A 12 -1.82 22.45 -24.20
C PRO A 12 -2.61 23.01 -25.37
N ILE A 13 -1.90 23.57 -26.36
CA ILE A 13 -2.52 24.03 -27.59
C ILE A 13 -3.16 22.83 -28.30
N PHE A 14 -4.43 22.94 -28.66
CA PHE A 14 -5.12 21.91 -29.42
C PHE A 14 -5.00 22.20 -30.92
N LEU A 15 -4.38 21.27 -31.64
CA LEU A 15 -4.37 21.25 -33.10
C LEU A 15 -5.12 20.00 -33.57
N ASN A 16 -6.27 20.21 -34.21
CA ASN A 16 -7.14 19.12 -34.64
C ASN A 16 -6.49 18.29 -35.75
N GLU A 17 -6.79 16.98 -35.81
CA GLU A 17 -6.39 16.07 -36.89
C GLU A 17 -4.88 15.92 -37.14
N HIS A 18 -4.06 16.16 -36.11
CA HIS A 18 -2.60 15.99 -36.18
C HIS A 18 -2.09 15.19 -34.99
N VAL A 19 -0.95 14.53 -35.18
CA VAL A 19 -0.13 13.95 -34.11
C VAL A 19 1.29 14.48 -34.22
N MET A 20 1.98 14.63 -33.09
CA MET A 20 3.41 14.92 -33.06
C MET A 20 4.20 13.63 -32.81
N ILE A 21 5.17 13.37 -33.68
CA ILE A 21 6.02 12.18 -33.58
C ILE A 21 7.17 12.44 -32.61
N LEU A 22 7.15 11.79 -31.45
CA LEU A 22 8.22 11.88 -30.43
C LEU A 22 8.73 10.52 -29.96
N HIS A 23 8.13 9.43 -30.44
CA HIS A 23 8.47 8.07 -30.02
C HIS A 23 8.56 7.11 -31.22
N LYS A 24 9.31 6.00 -31.08
CA LYS A 24 9.55 5.01 -32.16
C LYS A 24 10.00 5.65 -33.47
N ILE A 25 11.03 6.49 -33.42
CA ILE A 25 11.48 7.27 -34.57
C ILE A 25 12.71 6.62 -35.21
N PRO A 26 12.58 5.97 -36.38
CA PRO A 26 13.73 5.39 -37.08
C PRO A 26 14.65 6.46 -37.70
N ASP A 27 14.11 7.66 -37.95
CA ASP A 27 14.82 8.79 -38.58
C ASP A 27 14.78 10.03 -37.70
N ARG A 28 15.93 10.43 -37.17
CA ARG A 28 16.06 11.55 -36.22
C ARG A 28 15.49 12.87 -36.75
N GLU A 29 15.47 13.07 -38.08
CA GLU A 29 14.90 14.27 -38.69
C GLU A 29 13.38 14.38 -38.50
N LYS A 30 12.70 13.27 -38.17
CA LYS A 30 11.26 13.23 -37.94
C LYS A 30 10.87 13.53 -36.48
N TYR A 31 11.83 13.66 -35.57
CA TYR A 31 11.55 13.97 -34.17
C TYR A 31 10.95 15.38 -34.02
N GLY A 32 9.76 15.44 -33.42
CA GLY A 32 9.01 16.70 -33.23
C GLY A 32 8.20 17.14 -34.44
N THR A 33 8.19 16.37 -35.54
CA THR A 33 7.36 16.69 -36.70
C THR A 33 5.88 16.46 -36.44
N LEU A 34 5.04 17.26 -37.09
CA LEU A 34 3.58 17.11 -37.10
C LEU A 34 3.17 16.27 -38.30
N LEU A 35 2.34 15.26 -38.06
CA LEU A 35 1.78 14.40 -39.09
C LEU A 35 0.24 14.53 -39.10
N PRO A 36 -0.35 15.02 -40.20
CA PRO A 36 -1.80 15.04 -40.38
C PRO A 36 -2.39 13.63 -40.43
N TRP A 37 -3.61 13.44 -39.91
CA TRP A 37 -4.21 12.11 -39.82
C TRP A 37 -4.45 11.42 -41.18
N HIS A 38 -4.73 12.21 -42.20
CA HIS A 38 -4.97 11.69 -43.55
C HIS A 38 -3.70 11.20 -44.25
N GLU A 39 -2.50 11.59 -43.77
CA GLU A 39 -1.24 11.18 -44.39
C GLU A 39 -0.79 9.77 -43.97
N HIS A 40 -1.28 9.25 -42.84
CA HIS A 40 -0.95 7.90 -42.40
C HIS A 40 -2.11 7.25 -41.63
N LYS A 41 -2.54 6.08 -42.09
CA LYS A 41 -3.72 5.33 -41.59
C LYS A 41 -3.75 5.08 -40.08
N ASP A 42 -2.58 4.96 -39.44
CA ASP A 42 -2.47 4.61 -38.01
C ASP A 42 -2.39 5.84 -37.09
N THR A 43 -2.33 7.06 -37.63
CA THR A 43 -2.22 8.31 -36.84
C THR A 43 -3.33 8.52 -35.82
N PHE A 44 -4.59 8.26 -36.21
CA PHE A 44 -5.72 8.33 -35.31
C PHE A 44 -5.58 7.31 -34.16
N GLU A 45 -5.13 6.10 -34.49
CA GLU A 45 -4.88 5.06 -33.50
C GLU A 45 -3.70 5.41 -32.59
N TRP A 46 -2.63 6.03 -33.10
CA TRP A 46 -1.51 6.49 -32.29
C TRP A 46 -1.92 7.56 -31.28
N MET A 47 -2.85 8.45 -31.66
CA MET A 47 -3.46 9.41 -30.74
C MET A 47 -4.31 8.69 -29.69
N ARG A 48 -5.23 7.82 -30.12
CA ARG A 48 -6.14 7.08 -29.23
C ARG A 48 -5.38 6.24 -28.19
N THR A 49 -4.33 5.55 -28.63
CA THR A 49 -3.50 4.66 -27.81
C THR A 49 -2.39 5.39 -27.04
N ARG A 50 -2.22 6.70 -27.24
CA ARG A 50 -1.11 7.51 -26.71
C ARG A 50 0.28 6.97 -27.06
N THR A 51 0.39 6.32 -28.22
CA THR A 51 1.68 5.89 -28.78
C THR A 51 2.49 7.09 -29.26
N GLN A 52 1.82 8.09 -29.83
CA GLN A 52 2.36 9.40 -30.18
C GLN A 52 1.62 10.51 -29.42
N PHE A 53 2.08 11.74 -29.52
CA PHE A 53 1.58 12.84 -28.70
C PHE A 53 0.59 13.72 -29.46
N LEU A 54 -0.37 14.29 -28.74
CA LEU A 54 -1.09 15.45 -29.26
C LEU A 54 -0.10 16.61 -29.45
N PRO A 55 -0.24 17.45 -30.48
CA PRO A 55 0.72 18.52 -30.76
C PRO A 55 1.04 19.43 -29.56
N GLY A 56 0.02 19.86 -28.81
CA GLY A 56 0.24 20.67 -27.61
C GLY A 56 0.98 19.93 -26.49
N GLU A 57 0.67 18.66 -26.27
CA GLU A 57 1.39 17.85 -25.27
C GLU A 57 2.83 17.60 -25.70
N GLY A 58 3.05 17.36 -27.00
CA GLY A 58 4.38 17.20 -27.58
C GLY A 58 5.22 18.47 -27.46
N LEU A 59 4.63 19.65 -27.68
CA LEU A 59 5.30 20.93 -27.43
C LEU A 59 5.76 21.07 -25.98
N LEU A 60 4.92 20.72 -25.00
CA LEU A 60 5.33 20.73 -23.59
C LEU A 60 6.49 19.79 -23.31
N VAL A 61 6.52 18.61 -23.96
CA VAL A 61 7.66 17.69 -23.87
C VAL A 61 8.92 18.33 -24.45
N LEU A 62 8.84 18.95 -25.63
CA LEU A 62 9.97 19.62 -26.27
C LEU A 62 10.49 20.80 -25.43
N GLU A 63 9.61 21.64 -24.88
CA GLU A 63 9.97 22.73 -23.98
C GLU A 63 10.64 22.24 -22.70
N ALA A 64 10.11 21.16 -22.10
CA ALA A 64 10.70 20.54 -20.93
C ALA A 64 12.10 19.97 -21.24
N GLN A 65 12.26 19.32 -22.39
CA GLN A 65 13.54 18.79 -22.87
C GLN A 65 14.56 19.90 -23.12
N GLU A 66 14.17 20.97 -23.82
CA GLU A 66 15.04 22.13 -24.09
C GLU A 66 15.57 22.73 -22.79
N ARG A 67 14.67 23.08 -21.86
CA ARG A 67 15.05 23.69 -20.57
C ARG A 67 15.89 22.75 -19.72
N LEU A 68 15.54 21.46 -19.69
CA LEU A 68 16.30 20.46 -18.94
C LEU A 68 17.71 20.30 -19.52
N MET A 69 17.84 20.19 -20.85
CA MET A 69 19.13 20.07 -21.51
C MET A 69 19.99 21.31 -21.29
N GLU A 70 19.41 22.51 -21.40
CA GLU A 70 20.12 23.76 -21.10
C GLU A 70 20.63 23.79 -19.65
N PHE A 71 19.77 23.43 -18.69
CA PHE A 71 20.13 23.31 -17.28
C PHE A 71 21.25 22.29 -17.07
N LEU A 72 21.12 21.08 -17.61
CA LEU A 72 22.12 20.02 -17.47
C LEU A 72 23.47 20.42 -18.06
N VAL A 73 23.48 21.05 -19.24
CA VAL A 73 24.73 21.56 -19.84
C VAL A 73 25.37 22.62 -18.95
N LYS A 74 24.59 23.54 -18.36
CA LYS A 74 25.11 24.53 -17.39
C LYS A 74 25.69 23.85 -16.15
N VAL A 75 25.01 22.85 -15.59
CA VAL A 75 25.49 22.09 -14.44
C VAL A 75 26.78 21.34 -14.77
N CYS A 76 26.85 20.65 -15.92
CA CYS A 76 28.06 19.98 -16.36
C CYS A 76 29.25 20.94 -16.47
N LYS A 77 29.06 22.13 -17.05
CA LYS A 77 30.10 23.18 -17.15
C LYS A 77 30.56 23.71 -15.78
N LEU A 78 29.68 23.72 -14.78
CA LEU A 78 30.02 24.14 -13.41
C LEU A 78 30.77 23.05 -12.64
N ILE A 79 30.33 21.80 -12.76
CA ILE A 79 30.97 20.66 -12.07
C ILE A 79 32.34 20.39 -12.69
N LEU A 80 32.41 20.33 -14.03
CA LEU A 80 33.61 20.06 -14.81
C LEU A 80 34.28 21.36 -15.27
N HIS A 81 34.35 22.35 -14.38
CA HIS A 81 34.90 23.68 -14.66
C HIS A 81 36.39 23.67 -15.07
N ASP A 82 37.08 22.56 -14.82
CA ASP A 82 38.46 22.27 -15.21
C ASP A 82 38.60 21.72 -16.64
N ILE A 83 37.48 21.38 -17.30
CA ILE A 83 37.44 20.87 -18.67
C ILE A 83 36.75 21.91 -19.57
N SER A 84 37.37 22.29 -20.69
CA SER A 84 36.74 23.24 -21.62
C SER A 84 35.49 22.63 -22.28
N ALA A 85 34.56 23.48 -22.72
CA ALA A 85 33.32 23.02 -23.36
C ALA A 85 33.59 22.20 -24.64
N GLU A 86 34.64 22.54 -25.37
CA GLU A 86 35.09 21.83 -26.58
C GLU A 86 35.66 20.44 -26.22
N ALA A 87 36.44 20.35 -25.13
CA ALA A 87 37.02 19.09 -24.66
C ALA A 87 35.97 18.13 -24.07
N LEU A 88 34.84 18.65 -23.55
CA LEU A 88 33.70 17.85 -23.10
C LEU A 88 32.99 17.10 -24.24
N VAL A 89 33.02 17.64 -25.47
CA VAL A 89 32.39 17.04 -26.65
C VAL A 89 33.40 16.26 -27.51
N GLY A 90 34.67 16.64 -27.47
CA GLY A 90 35.74 16.09 -28.32
C GLY A 90 36.27 14.70 -27.96
N GLY A 91 35.86 14.12 -26.83
CA GLY A 91 36.25 12.74 -26.44
C GLY A 91 37.65 12.59 -25.83
N ASP A 92 38.43 13.66 -25.70
CA ASP A 92 39.79 13.65 -25.11
C ASP A 92 39.80 13.48 -23.58
N SER A 93 38.63 13.52 -22.94
CA SER A 93 38.47 13.38 -21.49
C SER A 93 38.31 11.91 -21.10
N SER A 94 39.16 11.37 -20.21
CA SER A 94 39.00 9.99 -19.72
C SER A 94 37.68 9.83 -18.95
N ILE A 95 36.73 9.05 -19.49
CA ILE A 95 35.49 8.71 -18.79
C ILE A 95 35.85 7.98 -17.50
N ARG A 96 35.55 8.59 -16.36
CA ARG A 96 35.73 7.95 -15.05
C ARG A 96 34.61 6.93 -14.82
N PRO A 97 34.88 5.81 -14.14
CA PRO A 97 33.83 4.86 -13.78
C PRO A 97 32.77 5.57 -12.93
N GLU A 98 31.51 5.15 -13.09
CA GLU A 98 30.39 5.69 -12.33
C GLU A 98 30.69 5.66 -10.83
N PRO A 99 30.52 6.79 -10.10
CA PRO A 99 30.73 6.80 -8.67
C PRO A 99 29.73 5.82 -8.02
N ARG A 100 30.26 4.82 -7.32
CA ARG A 100 29.40 3.92 -6.55
C ARG A 100 28.76 4.72 -5.42
N LEU A 101 27.46 4.99 -5.51
CA LEU A 101 26.67 5.39 -4.36
C LEU A 101 26.92 4.36 -3.25
N LYS A 102 27.14 4.81 -2.01
CA LYS A 102 27.28 3.89 -0.88
C LYS A 102 26.06 2.98 -0.93
N LYS A 103 26.27 1.65 -1.05
CA LYS A 103 25.19 0.69 -0.81
C LYS A 103 24.59 1.12 0.53
N THR A 104 23.34 1.59 0.50
CA THR A 104 22.60 1.87 1.71
C THR A 104 22.82 0.62 2.57
N VAL A 105 23.48 0.82 3.71
CA VAL A 105 23.81 -0.25 4.64
C VAL A 105 22.54 -1.07 4.83
N GLU A 106 22.70 -2.38 5.06
CA GLU A 106 21.62 -3.27 5.50
C GLU A 106 20.82 -2.59 6.62
N ILE A 107 19.76 -1.92 6.23
CA ILE A 107 18.85 -1.21 7.10
C ILE A 107 17.49 -1.79 6.75
N ASP A 108 16.79 -2.23 7.80
CA ASP A 108 15.49 -2.87 7.74
C ASP A 108 14.49 -2.11 6.85
N GLY A 109 13.57 -2.85 6.23
CA GLY A 109 12.96 -2.58 4.92
C GLY A 109 12.38 -1.18 4.69
N PHE A 110 11.87 -0.50 5.72
CA PHE A 110 11.23 0.82 5.58
C PHE A 110 12.22 1.99 5.38
N GLU A 111 13.35 2.01 6.09
CA GLU A 111 14.36 3.06 5.91
C GLU A 111 15.06 2.91 4.53
N SER A 112 15.08 1.70 3.96
CA SER A 112 15.50 1.46 2.57
C SER A 112 14.58 2.13 1.54
N LEU A 113 13.27 2.15 1.74
CA LEU A 113 12.32 2.73 0.76
C LEU A 113 12.43 4.24 0.68
N THR A 114 12.60 4.88 1.83
CA THR A 114 12.83 6.33 1.92
C THR A 114 14.15 6.74 1.28
N ALA A 115 15.24 6.02 1.60
CA ALA A 115 16.53 6.30 0.97
C ALA A 115 16.44 6.10 -0.55
N MET A 116 15.73 5.06 -1.02
CA MET A 116 15.47 4.86 -2.44
C MET A 116 14.67 5.99 -3.07
N ALA A 117 13.65 6.53 -2.39
CA ALA A 117 12.85 7.65 -2.88
C ALA A 117 13.67 8.95 -2.94
N ALA A 118 14.46 9.24 -1.91
CA ALA A 118 15.35 10.40 -1.87
C ALA A 118 16.47 10.33 -2.92
N GLU A 119 17.00 9.13 -3.19
CA GLU A 119 18.02 8.92 -4.21
C GLU A 119 17.44 8.80 -5.63
N ARG A 120 16.13 8.58 -5.79
CA ARG A 120 15.47 8.36 -7.08
C ARG A 120 15.80 9.43 -8.14
N PRO A 121 15.87 10.74 -7.84
CA PRO A 121 16.22 11.76 -8.84
C PRO A 121 17.67 11.66 -9.34
N TYR A 122 18.55 11.00 -8.58
CA TYR A 122 19.97 10.86 -8.86
C TYR A 122 20.33 9.50 -9.45
N ARG A 123 19.36 8.59 -9.58
CA ARG A 123 19.52 7.29 -10.22
C ARG A 123 19.01 7.36 -11.64
N LEU A 124 19.60 6.55 -12.53
CA LEU A 124 19.00 6.27 -13.83
C LEU A 124 17.54 5.80 -13.60
N PRO A 125 16.59 6.12 -14.52
CA PRO A 125 15.24 5.60 -14.43
C PRO A 125 15.30 4.11 -14.15
N ALA A 126 14.75 3.69 -13.01
CA ALA A 126 14.90 2.33 -12.55
C ALA A 126 14.37 1.39 -13.63
N GLU A 127 15.24 0.53 -14.15
CA GLU A 127 14.79 -0.62 -14.94
C GLU A 127 13.78 -1.39 -14.08
N ILE A 128 12.71 -1.86 -14.72
CA ILE A 128 11.66 -2.56 -14.02
C ILE A 128 12.25 -3.78 -13.29
N ASN A 129 12.05 -3.86 -11.98
CA ASN A 129 12.65 -4.92 -11.17
C ASN A 129 11.58 -5.81 -10.54
N PHE A 130 11.11 -6.78 -11.33
CA PHE A 130 10.13 -7.75 -10.86
C PHE A 130 10.65 -8.68 -9.76
N ASP A 131 11.96 -8.95 -9.71
CA ASP A 131 12.57 -9.71 -8.61
C ASP A 131 12.44 -8.95 -7.28
N GLN A 132 12.70 -7.64 -7.28
CA GLN A 132 12.51 -6.80 -6.10
C GLN A 132 11.04 -6.69 -5.69
N MET A 133 10.12 -6.53 -6.65
CA MET A 133 8.68 -6.51 -6.35
C MET A 133 8.24 -7.82 -5.67
N GLU A 134 8.63 -8.97 -6.23
CA GLU A 134 8.31 -10.27 -5.64
C GLU A 134 8.91 -10.41 -4.24
N ALA A 135 10.16 -9.97 -4.03
CA ALA A 135 10.83 -10.06 -2.74
C ALA A 135 10.11 -9.23 -1.66
N ILE A 136 9.76 -7.98 -1.96
CA ILE A 136 9.07 -7.09 -1.01
C ILE A 136 7.65 -7.59 -0.72
N LEU A 137 6.91 -8.02 -1.75
CA LEU A 137 5.58 -8.61 -1.57
C LEU A 137 5.64 -9.92 -0.78
N GLY A 138 6.68 -10.74 -0.99
CA GLY A 138 6.89 -11.97 -0.21
C GLY A 138 7.26 -11.71 1.26
N ALA A 139 8.02 -10.65 1.53
CA ALA A 139 8.26 -10.20 2.90
C ALA A 139 6.96 -9.72 3.57
N ALA A 140 6.15 -8.94 2.86
CA ALA A 140 4.85 -8.46 3.35
C ALA A 140 3.85 -9.60 3.60
N GLU A 141 3.76 -10.56 2.69
CA GLU A 141 2.97 -11.79 2.87
C GLU A 141 3.43 -12.55 4.12
N SER A 142 4.73 -12.75 4.28
CA SER A 142 5.29 -13.46 5.45
C SER A 142 4.97 -12.73 6.76
N ALA A 143 5.05 -11.39 6.77
CA ALA A 143 4.69 -10.58 7.93
C ALA A 143 3.19 -10.65 8.25
N ALA A 144 2.33 -10.62 7.23
CA ALA A 144 0.87 -10.78 7.39
C ALA A 144 0.52 -12.19 7.90
N GLU A 145 1.21 -13.22 7.41
CA GLU A 145 1.07 -14.60 7.85
C GLU A 145 1.47 -14.75 9.33
N ASP A 146 2.62 -14.19 9.71
CA ASP A 146 3.10 -14.18 11.10
C ASP A 146 2.18 -13.37 12.03
N HIS A 147 1.61 -12.25 11.55
CA HIS A 147 0.62 -11.47 12.29
C HIS A 147 -0.66 -12.28 12.56
N PHE A 148 -1.25 -12.88 11.52
CA PHE A 148 -2.44 -13.69 11.65
C PHE A 148 -2.19 -14.92 12.53
N TRP A 149 -1.05 -15.58 12.39
CA TRP A 149 -0.65 -16.70 13.24
C TRP A 149 -0.49 -16.27 14.71
N SER A 150 0.18 -15.15 14.98
CA SER A 150 0.39 -14.64 16.33
C SER A 150 -0.93 -14.35 17.04
N MET A 151 -1.94 -13.82 16.33
CA MET A 151 -3.28 -13.67 16.88
C MET A 151 -3.97 -14.99 17.25
N ARG A 152 -3.55 -16.10 16.64
CA ARG A 152 -4.10 -17.43 16.90
C ARG A 152 -3.44 -18.16 18.06
N VAL A 153 -2.16 -17.90 18.31
CA VAL A 153 -1.36 -18.66 19.28
C VAL A 153 -1.00 -17.90 20.55
N ASP A 154 -0.96 -16.57 20.51
CA ASP A 154 -0.58 -15.75 21.66
C ASP A 154 -1.78 -14.95 22.20
N PRO A 155 -2.35 -15.34 23.37
CA PRO A 155 -3.47 -14.63 23.98
C PRO A 155 -3.16 -13.18 24.34
N GLY A 156 -1.92 -12.89 24.74
CA GLY A 156 -1.47 -11.55 25.08
C GLY A 156 -1.40 -10.65 23.85
N TYR A 157 -0.85 -11.17 22.75
CA TYR A 157 -0.81 -10.48 21.46
C TYR A 157 -2.22 -10.22 20.91
N PHE A 158 -3.11 -11.22 20.94
CA PHE A 158 -4.49 -11.04 20.49
C PHE A 158 -5.25 -10.01 21.33
N ALA A 159 -5.10 -10.07 22.66
CA ALA A 159 -5.70 -9.09 23.56
C ALA A 159 -5.15 -7.67 23.35
N MET A 160 -3.87 -7.53 23.00
CA MET A 160 -3.27 -6.24 22.64
C MET A 160 -3.91 -5.66 21.37
N ASN A 161 -4.01 -6.46 20.32
CA ASN A 161 -4.66 -6.05 19.07
C ASN A 161 -6.11 -5.61 19.27
N ILE A 162 -6.87 -6.28 20.15
CA ILE A 162 -8.24 -5.86 20.51
C ILE A 162 -8.25 -4.48 21.17
N ARG A 163 -7.33 -4.21 22.11
CA ARG A 163 -7.23 -2.91 22.77
C ARG A 163 -6.85 -1.81 21.79
N ASP A 164 -5.86 -2.06 20.95
CA ASP A 164 -5.37 -1.07 19.99
C ASP A 164 -6.43 -0.77 18.92
N ALA A 165 -7.08 -1.81 18.38
CA ALA A 165 -8.17 -1.65 17.43
C ALA A 165 -9.35 -0.90 18.04
N LYS A 166 -9.67 -1.12 19.32
CA LYS A 166 -10.73 -0.39 20.04
C LYS A 166 -10.47 1.11 19.98
N GLU A 167 -9.25 1.56 20.27
CA GLU A 167 -8.87 2.99 20.25
C GLU A 167 -8.98 3.66 18.87
N HIS A 168 -9.14 2.88 17.79
CA HIS A 168 -9.26 3.36 16.41
C HIS A 168 -10.68 3.17 15.85
N ARG A 169 -11.68 2.96 16.71
CA ARG A 169 -13.10 2.80 16.31
C ARG A 169 -13.84 4.13 16.30
N LYS A 170 -14.60 4.38 15.22
CA LYS A 170 -15.44 5.58 15.07
C LYS A 170 -16.49 5.72 16.17
N GLU A 171 -16.93 4.61 16.74
CA GLU A 171 -17.90 4.55 17.84
C GLU A 171 -17.39 5.28 19.11
N ILE A 172 -16.07 5.41 19.30
CA ILE A 172 -15.47 6.17 20.42
C ILE A 172 -15.68 7.68 20.25
N LEU A 173 -15.84 8.17 19.01
CA LEU A 173 -16.07 9.58 18.75
C LEU A 173 -17.43 10.01 19.31
N LYS A 174 -17.47 11.22 19.86
CA LYS A 174 -18.73 11.90 20.14
C LYS A 174 -19.40 12.28 18.83
N ASP A 175 -20.73 12.24 18.80
CA ASP A 175 -21.45 12.76 17.64
C ASP A 175 -21.51 14.29 17.63
N THR A 176 -22.10 14.85 16.58
CA THR A 176 -22.36 16.29 16.43
C THR A 176 -23.22 16.88 17.55
N MET A 177 -23.89 16.05 18.36
CA MET A 177 -24.66 16.47 19.54
C MET A 177 -23.91 16.25 20.86
N GLY A 178 -22.66 15.79 20.82
CA GLY A 178 -21.85 15.49 22.01
C GLY A 178 -22.14 14.13 22.66
N GLU A 179 -23.00 13.30 22.05
CA GLU A 179 -23.44 12.04 22.62
C GLU A 179 -22.47 10.90 22.34
N THR A 180 -22.38 9.97 23.30
CA THR A 180 -21.62 8.71 23.14
C THR A 180 -22.41 7.73 22.29
N HIS A 181 -21.72 6.97 21.44
CA HIS A 181 -22.37 5.97 20.59
C HIS A 181 -23.20 4.95 21.40
N PRO A 182 -24.43 4.60 20.98
CA PRO A 182 -25.31 3.71 21.75
C PRO A 182 -24.73 2.33 22.05
N THR A 183 -23.88 1.79 21.17
CA THR A 183 -23.25 0.47 21.38
C THR A 183 -22.18 0.48 22.47
N LEU A 184 -21.72 1.64 22.93
CA LEU A 184 -20.83 1.74 24.08
C LEU A 184 -21.58 1.75 25.43
N LYS A 185 -22.92 1.83 25.41
CA LYS A 185 -23.76 1.91 26.62
C LYS A 185 -24.52 0.59 26.86
N GLY A 186 -24.54 0.12 28.11
CA GLY A 186 -25.42 -0.94 28.60
C GLY A 186 -25.32 -2.26 27.82
N ALA A 187 -26.48 -2.90 27.59
CA ALA A 187 -26.57 -4.23 26.97
C ALA A 187 -26.12 -4.32 25.50
N ARG A 188 -25.74 -3.20 24.85
CA ARG A 188 -25.26 -3.18 23.46
C ARG A 188 -23.74 -3.25 23.33
N GLN A 189 -23.01 -3.33 24.44
CA GLN A 189 -21.55 -3.49 24.43
C GLN A 189 -21.10 -4.79 23.75
N ASP A 190 -21.89 -5.86 23.89
CA ASP A 190 -21.66 -7.13 23.19
C ASP A 190 -21.64 -6.94 21.66
N VAL A 191 -22.51 -6.05 21.14
CA VAL A 191 -22.57 -5.74 19.70
C VAL A 191 -21.30 -5.04 19.25
N PHE A 192 -20.84 -4.04 20.00
CA PHE A 192 -19.60 -3.34 19.71
C PHE A 192 -18.40 -4.30 19.72
N LEU A 193 -18.30 -5.15 20.75
CA LEU A 193 -17.21 -6.13 20.87
C LEU A 193 -17.22 -7.11 19.70
N SER A 194 -18.41 -7.56 19.27
CA SER A 194 -18.57 -8.44 18.11
C SER A 194 -18.07 -7.77 16.84
N HIS A 195 -18.49 -6.54 16.55
CA HIS A 195 -17.99 -5.78 15.37
C HIS A 195 -16.48 -5.64 15.40
N LEU A 196 -15.93 -5.28 16.56
CA LEU A 196 -14.51 -5.07 16.74
C LEU A 196 -13.73 -6.35 16.44
N VAL A 197 -14.06 -7.45 17.11
CA VAL A 197 -13.39 -8.75 16.95
C VAL A 197 -13.52 -9.26 15.51
N GLY A 198 -14.72 -9.20 14.92
CA GLY A 198 -14.94 -9.61 13.53
C GLY A 198 -14.09 -8.81 12.55
N SER A 199 -13.97 -7.49 12.76
CA SER A 199 -13.15 -6.63 11.90
C SER A 199 -11.65 -6.92 12.01
N ILE A 200 -11.13 -7.20 13.21
CA ILE A 200 -9.72 -7.55 13.41
C ILE A 200 -9.37 -8.81 12.63
N ILE A 201 -10.21 -9.85 12.75
CA ILE A 201 -9.99 -11.12 12.06
C ILE A 201 -10.13 -10.95 10.55
N THR A 202 -11.16 -10.24 10.10
CA THR A 202 -11.38 -10.00 8.67
C THR A 202 -10.20 -9.24 8.06
N ASN A 203 -9.74 -8.17 8.70
CA ASN A 203 -8.63 -7.36 8.20
C ASN A 203 -7.33 -8.17 8.10
N ALA A 204 -7.02 -9.02 9.08
CA ALA A 204 -5.80 -9.83 9.04
C ALA A 204 -5.86 -10.91 7.95
N ILE A 205 -7.02 -11.53 7.75
CA ILE A 205 -7.23 -12.47 6.63
C ILE A 205 -7.09 -11.74 5.30
N GLU A 206 -7.76 -10.59 5.13
CA GLU A 206 -7.70 -9.80 3.89
C GLU A 206 -6.27 -9.34 3.59
N GLN A 207 -5.52 -8.87 4.59
CA GLN A 207 -4.14 -8.45 4.43
C GLN A 207 -3.25 -9.59 3.89
N LEU A 208 -3.35 -10.78 4.50
CA LEU A 208 -2.61 -11.97 4.06
C LEU A 208 -3.00 -12.37 2.63
N GLU A 209 -4.29 -12.45 2.32
CA GLU A 209 -4.75 -12.83 0.98
C GLU A 209 -4.33 -11.82 -0.09
N ILE A 210 -4.43 -10.52 0.19
CA ILE A 210 -4.04 -9.48 -0.77
C ILE A 210 -2.56 -9.60 -1.10
N PHE A 211 -1.67 -9.71 -0.11
CA PHE A 211 -0.24 -9.85 -0.37
C PHE A 211 0.09 -11.18 -1.06
N THR A 212 -0.60 -12.28 -0.71
CA THR A 212 -0.44 -13.56 -1.41
C THR A 212 -0.79 -13.43 -2.90
N TRP A 213 -1.93 -12.81 -3.23
CA TRP A 213 -2.34 -12.61 -4.61
C TRP A 213 -1.37 -11.71 -5.37
N LEU A 214 -0.95 -10.59 -4.77
CA LEU A 214 0.02 -9.69 -5.39
C LEU A 214 1.36 -10.37 -5.63
N ARG A 215 1.86 -11.16 -4.68
CA ARG A 215 3.10 -11.94 -4.86
C ARG A 215 2.98 -12.94 -6.00
N MET A 216 1.88 -13.70 -6.08
CA MET A 216 1.66 -14.65 -7.19
C MET A 216 1.64 -13.95 -8.56
N GLN A 217 1.04 -12.75 -8.63
CA GLN A 217 1.07 -11.92 -9.84
C GLN A 217 2.49 -11.45 -10.17
N ALA A 218 3.25 -10.98 -9.17
CA ALA A 218 4.65 -10.57 -9.34
C ALA A 218 5.55 -11.74 -9.80
N GLN A 219 5.34 -12.95 -9.27
CA GLN A 219 6.02 -14.18 -9.72
C GLN A 219 5.75 -14.49 -11.19
N THR A 220 4.49 -14.35 -11.60
CA THR A 220 4.08 -14.53 -13.00
C THR A 220 4.78 -13.50 -13.88
N LEU A 221 4.76 -12.22 -13.48
CA LEU A 221 5.43 -11.14 -14.20
C LEU A 221 6.93 -11.34 -14.31
N ARG A 222 7.60 -11.74 -13.22
CA ARG A 222 9.02 -12.07 -13.25
C ARG A 222 9.33 -13.18 -14.26
N SER A 223 8.49 -14.22 -14.27
CA SER A 223 8.68 -15.36 -15.18
C SER A 223 8.49 -14.95 -16.64
N LEU A 224 7.48 -14.12 -16.92
CA LEU A 224 7.23 -13.57 -18.27
C LEU A 224 8.31 -12.58 -18.69
N HIS A 225 8.81 -11.75 -17.77
CA HIS A 225 9.93 -10.85 -18.04
C HIS A 225 11.16 -11.64 -18.46
N LYS A 226 11.58 -12.65 -17.69
CA LYS A 226 12.71 -13.54 -18.03
C LYS A 226 12.53 -14.26 -19.38
N LYS A 227 11.29 -14.61 -19.72
CA LYS A 227 10.96 -15.25 -21.00
C LYS A 227 11.16 -14.31 -22.20
N TYR A 228 10.83 -13.03 -22.04
CA TYR A 228 10.80 -12.07 -23.16
C TYR A 228 11.93 -11.04 -23.14
N GLU A 229 12.72 -10.95 -22.07
CA GLU A 229 13.75 -9.93 -21.86
C GLU A 229 14.66 -9.71 -23.08
N SER A 230 15.14 -10.79 -23.71
CA SER A 230 16.00 -10.71 -24.89
C SER A 230 15.29 -10.27 -26.18
N MET A 231 13.96 -10.26 -26.18
CA MET A 231 13.11 -9.87 -27.32
C MET A 231 12.46 -8.50 -27.11
N LEU A 232 12.54 -7.93 -25.92
CA LEU A 232 11.94 -6.62 -25.64
C LEU A 232 12.71 -5.53 -26.40
N SER A 233 11.98 -4.83 -27.26
CA SER A 233 12.45 -3.63 -27.95
C SER A 233 11.50 -2.48 -27.62
N SER A 234 12.07 -1.31 -27.31
CA SER A 234 11.28 -0.09 -27.10
C SER A 234 10.44 0.32 -28.31
N ASP A 235 10.79 -0.19 -29.50
CA ASP A 235 10.09 0.09 -30.75
C ASP A 235 8.95 -0.89 -31.04
N GLU A 236 8.81 -1.96 -30.26
CA GLU A 236 7.76 -2.97 -30.42
C GLU A 236 6.72 -2.88 -29.31
N ASP A 237 5.57 -3.51 -29.51
CA ASP A 237 4.58 -3.69 -28.45
C ASP A 237 5.01 -4.83 -27.52
N LEU A 238 4.54 -4.81 -26.27
CA LEU A 238 4.72 -5.95 -25.38
C LEU A 238 3.96 -7.16 -25.92
N PRO A 239 4.50 -8.39 -25.77
CA PRO A 239 3.75 -9.61 -26.00
C PRO A 239 2.42 -9.61 -25.24
N ASP A 240 1.35 -10.08 -25.89
CA ASP A 240 -0.03 -9.97 -25.37
C ASP A 240 -0.19 -10.62 -23.98
N ASP A 241 0.41 -11.79 -23.75
CA ASP A 241 0.36 -12.49 -22.47
C ASP A 241 1.07 -11.71 -21.35
N PHE A 242 2.18 -11.05 -21.67
CA PHE A 242 2.90 -10.19 -20.73
C PHE A 242 2.16 -8.89 -20.44
N LEU A 243 1.61 -8.24 -21.48
CA LEU A 243 0.76 -7.07 -21.33
C LEU A 243 -0.46 -7.38 -20.45
N SER A 244 -1.19 -8.46 -20.73
CA SER A 244 -2.35 -8.87 -19.94
C SER A 244 -1.99 -9.14 -18.48
N ALA A 245 -0.84 -9.78 -18.22
CA ALA A 245 -0.35 -9.99 -16.86
C ALA A 245 -0.05 -8.66 -16.13
N ILE A 246 0.55 -7.68 -16.81
CA ILE A 246 0.81 -6.35 -16.24
C ILE A 246 -0.50 -5.64 -15.92
N LEU A 247 -1.46 -5.62 -16.85
CA LEU A 247 -2.76 -4.97 -16.65
C LEU A 247 -3.56 -5.61 -15.52
N ARG A 248 -3.49 -6.95 -15.39
CA ARG A 248 -4.07 -7.68 -14.27
C ARG A 248 -3.40 -7.28 -12.95
N PHE A 249 -2.07 -7.25 -12.89
CA PHE A 249 -1.36 -6.84 -11.68
C PHE A 249 -1.69 -5.39 -11.28
N ARG A 250 -1.74 -4.45 -12.23
CA ARG A 250 -2.18 -3.06 -12.00
C ARG A 250 -3.59 -3.00 -11.41
N HIS A 251 -4.50 -3.83 -11.91
CA HIS A 251 -5.86 -3.91 -11.37
C HIS A 251 -5.86 -4.38 -9.90
N TYR A 252 -5.13 -5.45 -9.58
CA TYR A 252 -5.03 -5.96 -8.21
C TYR A 252 -4.40 -4.92 -7.27
N LEU A 253 -3.34 -4.22 -7.69
CA LEU A 253 -2.75 -3.11 -6.93
C LEU A 253 -3.78 -1.99 -6.68
N GLY A 254 -4.61 -1.66 -7.67
CA GLY A 254 -5.67 -0.67 -7.52
C GLY A 254 -6.75 -1.09 -6.51
N GLN A 255 -7.18 -2.35 -6.52
CA GLN A 255 -8.15 -2.87 -5.56
C GLN A 255 -7.56 -2.93 -4.13
N ALA A 256 -6.30 -3.35 -4.02
CA ALA A 256 -5.51 -3.27 -2.80
C ALA A 256 -5.52 -1.85 -2.23
N SER A 257 -5.11 -0.84 -3.01
CA SER A 257 -5.11 0.56 -2.56
C SER A 257 -6.47 1.00 -2.02
N LYS A 258 -7.57 0.64 -2.69
CA LYS A 258 -8.93 0.97 -2.22
C LYS A 258 -9.25 0.33 -0.87
N ALA A 259 -8.83 -0.91 -0.64
CA ALA A 259 -9.02 -1.58 0.64
C ALA A 259 -8.27 -0.87 1.78
N TRP A 260 -6.98 -0.56 1.60
CA TRP A 260 -6.19 0.16 2.62
C TRP A 260 -6.67 1.60 2.84
N CYS A 261 -7.11 2.32 1.79
CA CYS A 261 -7.74 3.63 1.96
C CYS A 261 -8.99 3.54 2.86
N GLY A 262 -9.81 2.50 2.67
CA GLY A 262 -10.95 2.22 3.53
C GLY A 262 -10.56 1.97 5.00
N GLN A 263 -9.49 1.21 5.24
CA GLN A 263 -8.98 0.96 6.59
C GLN A 263 -8.44 2.24 7.25
N LEU A 264 -7.69 3.06 6.51
CA LEU A 264 -7.19 4.34 7.02
C LEU A 264 -8.34 5.32 7.32
N GLN A 265 -9.36 5.38 6.46
CA GLN A 265 -10.58 6.17 6.70
C GLN A 265 -11.30 5.75 7.99
N MET A 266 -11.24 4.48 8.34
CA MET A 266 -11.79 3.96 9.59
C MET A 266 -10.92 4.33 10.79
N ALA A 267 -9.60 4.13 10.69
CA ALA A 267 -8.68 4.20 11.82
C ALA A 267 -8.23 5.63 12.16
N PHE A 268 -7.83 6.44 11.18
CA PHE A 268 -7.18 7.72 11.43
C PHE A 268 -8.07 8.73 12.18
N PRO A 269 -9.33 8.99 11.76
CA PRO A 269 -10.16 9.99 12.44
C PRO A 269 -10.45 9.66 13.91
N ALA A 270 -10.48 8.38 14.26
CA ALA A 270 -10.72 7.90 15.61
C ALA A 270 -9.41 7.73 16.43
N SER A 271 -8.26 7.80 15.76
CA SER A 271 -6.96 7.55 16.39
C SER A 271 -6.71 8.45 17.60
N PRO A 272 -5.91 7.99 18.59
CA PRO A 272 -5.70 8.72 19.84
C PRO A 272 -5.30 10.19 19.71
N TYR A 273 -4.47 10.51 18.71
CA TYR A 273 -3.92 11.85 18.50
C TYR A 273 -4.80 12.74 17.64
N ALA A 274 -5.57 12.18 16.70
CA ALA A 274 -6.42 12.93 15.78
C ALA A 274 -7.86 13.13 16.27
N ARG A 275 -8.41 12.19 17.07
CA ARG A 275 -9.84 12.16 17.46
C ARG A 275 -10.41 13.44 18.06
N LYS A 276 -9.56 14.27 18.68
CA LYS A 276 -9.97 15.59 19.21
C LYS A 276 -10.56 16.50 18.13
N TYR A 277 -10.19 16.32 16.87
CA TYR A 277 -10.61 17.15 15.74
C TYR A 277 -11.82 16.61 14.98
N PHE A 278 -12.27 15.40 15.27
CA PHE A 278 -13.31 14.73 14.51
C PHE A 278 -14.57 14.52 15.34
N VAL A 279 -15.71 14.49 14.66
CA VAL A 279 -17.02 14.10 15.21
C VAL A 279 -17.73 13.17 14.24
N ARG A 280 -18.56 12.28 14.78
CA ARG A 280 -19.44 11.43 13.97
C ARG A 280 -20.81 12.07 13.79
N PHE A 281 -21.53 11.72 12.73
CA PHE A 281 -22.97 11.99 12.69
C PHE A 281 -23.71 11.08 13.68
N PRO A 282 -24.90 11.49 14.18
CA PRO A 282 -25.76 10.62 14.96
C PRO A 282 -26.10 9.36 14.15
N PRO A 283 -26.19 8.19 14.80
CA PRO A 283 -26.34 6.95 14.08
C PRO A 283 -27.74 6.88 13.48
N ARG A 284 -27.84 6.58 12.17
CA ARG A 284 -29.14 6.45 11.48
C ARG A 284 -30.02 5.40 12.16
N ASN A 285 -29.41 4.30 12.59
CA ASN A 285 -30.00 3.27 13.45
C ASN A 285 -29.02 3.01 14.60
N GLY A 286 -29.50 2.83 15.84
CA GLY A 286 -28.63 2.73 17.03
C GLY A 286 -27.70 1.51 17.16
N ALA A 287 -27.42 0.79 16.06
CA ALA A 287 -26.54 -0.37 15.97
C ALA A 287 -25.52 -0.30 14.81
N THR A 288 -25.61 0.68 13.89
CA THR A 288 -24.68 0.77 12.75
C THR A 288 -23.39 1.49 13.12
N SER A 289 -22.25 0.93 12.72
CA SER A 289 -20.92 1.52 12.80
C SER A 289 -20.54 2.35 11.55
N LYS A 290 -21.43 2.45 10.56
CA LYS A 290 -21.23 3.18 9.28
C LYS A 290 -21.50 4.69 9.39
N ASP A 291 -21.35 5.26 10.57
CA ASP A 291 -21.57 6.69 10.76
C ASP A 291 -20.50 7.49 10.01
N GLN A 292 -20.95 8.50 9.27
CA GLN A 292 -20.03 9.44 8.63
C GLN A 292 -19.29 10.22 9.71
N VAL A 293 -17.98 10.38 9.52
CA VAL A 293 -17.12 11.18 10.40
C VAL A 293 -16.68 12.40 9.62
N ILE A 294 -16.74 13.56 10.28
CA ILE A 294 -16.33 14.84 9.71
C ILE A 294 -15.33 15.52 10.62
N LEU A 295 -14.51 16.39 10.01
CA LEU A 295 -13.73 17.36 10.75
C LEU A 295 -14.67 18.35 11.44
N LYS A 296 -14.39 18.71 12.69
CA LYS A 296 -15.15 19.73 13.39
C LYS A 296 -14.98 21.08 12.68
N PRO A 297 -16.07 21.87 12.49
CA PRO A 297 -15.96 23.19 11.87
C PRO A 297 -15.02 24.15 12.62
N ASP A 298 -14.85 23.97 13.92
CA ASP A 298 -13.98 24.75 14.81
C ASP A 298 -12.67 24.05 15.16
N ALA A 299 -12.30 22.97 14.44
CA ALA A 299 -11.03 22.27 14.64
C ALA A 299 -9.84 23.23 14.46
N ARG A 300 -9.07 23.42 15.53
CA ARG A 300 -7.82 24.20 15.49
C ARG A 300 -6.63 23.25 15.42
N MET A 301 -6.20 22.97 14.20
CA MET A 301 -4.98 22.22 13.91
C MET A 301 -3.80 23.18 13.76
N SER A 302 -2.59 22.71 14.06
CA SER A 302 -1.39 23.35 13.52
C SER A 302 -1.35 23.21 11.99
N ILE A 303 -0.46 23.96 11.32
CA ILE A 303 -0.25 23.81 9.87
C ILE A 303 0.13 22.36 9.55
N VAL A 304 1.01 21.76 10.35
CA VAL A 304 1.51 20.40 10.15
C VAL A 304 0.40 19.35 10.33
N GLU A 305 -0.38 19.45 11.41
CA GLU A 305 -1.53 18.55 11.63
C GLU A 305 -2.59 18.71 10.51
N GLY A 306 -2.77 19.93 10.01
CA GLY A 306 -3.65 20.26 8.89
C GLY A 306 -3.20 19.62 7.58
N ASP A 307 -1.92 19.75 7.24
CA ASP A 307 -1.33 19.19 6.02
C ASP A 307 -1.39 17.66 6.03
N VAL A 308 -1.02 17.02 7.15
CA VAL A 308 -1.12 15.55 7.31
C VAL A 308 -2.58 15.11 7.18
N THR A 309 -3.51 15.81 7.84
CA THR A 309 -4.94 15.50 7.75
C THR A 309 -5.46 15.63 6.31
N TRP A 310 -5.05 16.67 5.60
CA TRP A 310 -5.45 16.91 4.22
C TRP A 310 -4.96 15.79 3.30
N LEU A 311 -3.67 15.46 3.33
CA LEU A 311 -3.09 14.37 2.52
C LEU A 311 -3.78 13.03 2.77
N LEU A 312 -4.05 12.71 4.04
CA LEU A 312 -4.77 11.51 4.43
C LEU A 312 -6.21 11.53 3.90
N GLN A 313 -6.94 12.64 4.03
CA GLN A 313 -8.31 12.75 3.54
C GLN A 313 -8.42 12.65 2.02
N THR A 314 -7.42 13.14 1.27
CA THR A 314 -7.36 13.00 -0.20
C THR A 314 -7.35 11.54 -0.63
N MET A 315 -6.84 10.62 0.20
CA MET A 315 -6.85 9.19 -0.10
C MET A 315 -8.22 8.52 0.02
N TRP A 316 -9.22 9.15 0.66
CA TRP A 316 -10.55 8.56 0.86
C TRP A 316 -11.71 9.55 0.75
N SER A 317 -11.49 10.69 0.12
CA SER A 317 -12.52 11.68 -0.15
C SER A 317 -13.62 11.09 -1.05
N LYS A 318 -14.78 11.75 -1.12
CA LYS A 318 -15.85 11.31 -2.04
C LYS A 318 -15.41 11.38 -3.50
N ASP A 319 -14.46 12.27 -3.77
CA ASP A 319 -13.89 12.51 -5.09
C ASP A 319 -12.53 11.77 -5.23
N MET A 320 -12.27 10.74 -4.41
CA MET A 320 -11.00 10.00 -4.36
C MET A 320 -10.53 9.59 -5.76
N ASP A 321 -11.39 8.97 -6.58
CA ASP A 321 -11.00 8.54 -7.92
C ASP A 321 -10.57 9.74 -8.80
N GLN A 322 -11.21 10.91 -8.61
CA GLN A 322 -10.82 12.16 -9.28
C GLN A 322 -9.52 12.72 -8.69
N GLU A 323 -9.41 12.91 -7.38
CA GLU A 323 -8.22 13.47 -6.72
C GLU A 323 -6.97 12.60 -6.92
N LEU A 324 -7.10 11.27 -6.80
CA LEU A 324 -6.03 10.33 -7.10
C LEU A 324 -5.66 10.34 -8.59
N SER A 325 -6.61 10.62 -9.50
CA SER A 325 -6.27 10.82 -10.91
C SER A 325 -5.49 12.12 -11.15
N LEU A 326 -5.68 13.15 -10.32
CA LEU A 326 -4.98 14.44 -10.44
C LEU A 326 -3.55 14.37 -9.87
N VAL A 327 -3.39 13.88 -8.64
CA VAL A 327 -2.13 13.94 -7.90
C VAL A 327 -1.33 12.64 -7.99
N GLY A 328 -2.02 11.51 -8.09
CA GLY A 328 -1.44 10.17 -8.00
C GLY A 328 -1.18 9.75 -6.55
N LEU A 329 -1.58 8.53 -6.21
CA LEU A 329 -1.36 7.96 -4.87
C LEU A 329 0.12 7.94 -4.43
N PRO A 330 1.10 7.58 -5.29
CA PRO A 330 2.51 7.61 -4.90
C PRO A 330 2.98 8.99 -4.45
N THR A 331 2.54 10.07 -5.11
CA THR A 331 2.91 11.44 -4.74
C THR A 331 2.39 11.82 -3.35
N ILE A 332 1.16 11.42 -3.03
CA ILE A 332 0.57 11.66 -1.70
C ILE A 332 1.35 10.92 -0.63
N MET A 333 1.72 9.66 -0.90
CA MET A 333 2.51 8.85 0.02
C MET A 333 3.93 9.41 0.22
N ASP A 334 4.61 9.81 -0.86
CA ASP A 334 5.94 10.42 -0.78
C ASP A 334 5.92 11.70 0.07
N GLU A 335 4.89 12.54 -0.08
CA GLU A 335 4.74 13.77 0.71
C GLU A 335 4.39 13.49 2.18
N LEU A 336 3.54 12.49 2.45
CA LEU A 336 3.26 12.03 3.82
C LEU A 336 4.52 11.52 4.50
N ASP A 337 5.29 10.66 3.84
CA ASP A 337 6.55 10.13 4.36
C ASP A 337 7.56 11.25 4.60
N ARG A 338 7.68 12.19 3.66
CA ARG A 338 8.54 13.39 3.81
C ARG A 338 8.15 14.19 5.04
N LEU A 339 6.86 14.46 5.27
CA LEU A 339 6.38 15.20 6.43
C LEU A 339 6.64 14.45 7.74
N ILE A 340 6.31 13.16 7.80
CA ILE A 340 6.49 12.32 9.00
C ILE A 340 7.98 12.24 9.40
N GLN A 341 8.89 12.23 8.44
CA GLN A 341 10.33 12.14 8.71
C GLN A 341 10.98 13.48 9.03
N SER A 342 10.60 14.53 8.30
CA SER A 342 11.19 15.85 8.48
C SER A 342 10.61 16.62 9.66
N ASN A 343 9.44 16.23 10.18
CA ASN A 343 8.73 16.94 11.23
C ASN A 343 8.31 16.03 12.39
N ALA A 344 8.82 16.32 13.60
CA ALA A 344 8.52 15.56 14.81
C ALA A 344 7.03 15.64 15.22
N GLU A 345 6.35 16.75 14.94
CA GLU A 345 4.92 16.93 15.21
C GLU A 345 4.08 16.00 14.32
N ALA A 346 4.39 15.94 13.02
CA ALA A 346 3.74 15.00 12.09
C ALA A 346 3.93 13.55 12.57
N LYS A 347 5.16 13.19 12.98
CA LYS A 347 5.45 11.85 13.51
C LYS A 347 4.64 11.51 14.76
N GLN A 348 4.48 12.46 15.68
CA GLN A 348 3.69 12.26 16.91
C GLN A 348 2.18 12.20 16.64
N PHE A 349 1.72 12.81 15.54
CA PHE A 349 0.32 12.84 15.16
C PHE A 349 -0.16 11.49 14.57
N ILE A 350 0.75 10.67 14.06
CA ILE A 350 0.47 9.34 13.50
C ILE A 350 0.61 8.27 14.58
N SER A 351 -0.46 7.52 14.85
CA SER A 351 -0.40 6.38 15.77
C SER A 351 0.33 5.18 15.13
N PRO A 352 0.86 4.23 15.93
CA PRO A 352 1.49 3.02 15.39
C PRO A 352 0.59 2.23 14.44
N THR A 353 -0.71 2.13 14.73
CA THR A 353 -1.69 1.46 13.86
C THR A 353 -1.83 2.16 12.51
N VAL A 354 -1.93 3.48 12.50
CA VAL A 354 -2.01 4.25 11.25
C VAL A 354 -0.68 4.16 10.48
N SER A 355 0.45 4.19 11.19
CA SER A 355 1.78 4.01 10.59
C SER A 355 1.92 2.64 9.92
N GLY A 356 1.40 1.57 10.52
CA GLY A 356 1.42 0.23 9.92
C GLY A 356 0.62 0.17 8.61
N LEU A 357 -0.58 0.77 8.60
CA LEU A 357 -1.42 0.86 7.39
C LEU A 357 -0.75 1.69 6.27
N LEU A 358 -0.08 2.80 6.62
CA LEU A 358 0.70 3.59 5.67
C LEU A 358 1.90 2.78 5.13
N GLY A 359 2.51 1.96 5.98
CA GLY A 359 3.60 1.08 5.60
C GLY A 359 3.20 0.03 4.57
N ASP A 360 2.04 -0.62 4.77
CA ASP A 360 1.51 -1.53 3.75
C ASP A 360 1.19 -0.80 2.44
N MET A 361 0.59 0.39 2.54
CA MET A 361 0.24 1.20 1.36
C MET A 361 1.49 1.61 0.56
N SER A 362 2.62 1.90 1.22
CA SER A 362 3.84 2.30 0.53
C SER A 362 4.41 1.17 -0.34
N ILE A 363 4.27 -0.09 0.07
CA ILE A 363 4.63 -1.26 -0.73
C ILE A 363 3.81 -1.31 -2.03
N ILE A 364 2.49 -1.11 -1.92
CA ILE A 364 1.58 -1.07 -3.08
C ILE A 364 1.96 0.09 -4.01
N CYS A 365 2.25 1.26 -3.46
CA CYS A 365 2.65 2.44 -4.22
C CYS A 365 3.98 2.26 -4.94
N GLN A 366 4.94 1.59 -4.30
CA GLN A 366 6.23 1.28 -4.92
C GLN A 366 6.07 0.34 -6.11
N CYS A 367 5.30 -0.75 -5.95
CA CYS A 367 5.01 -1.67 -7.04
C CYS A 367 4.33 -0.95 -8.20
N ARG A 368 3.30 -0.14 -7.89
CA ARG A 368 2.57 0.65 -8.89
C ARG A 368 3.49 1.64 -9.61
N SER A 369 4.33 2.34 -8.86
CA SER A 369 5.27 3.32 -9.42
C SER A 369 6.20 2.66 -10.43
N GLN A 370 6.78 1.49 -10.12
CA GLN A 370 7.66 0.80 -11.08
C GLN A 370 6.93 0.38 -12.36
N ILE A 371 5.68 -0.11 -12.26
CA ILE A 371 4.88 -0.45 -13.45
C ILE A 371 4.55 0.80 -14.28
N ASP A 372 4.14 1.88 -13.64
CA ASP A 372 3.76 3.12 -14.31
C ASP A 372 4.97 3.83 -14.95
N HIS A 373 6.20 3.46 -14.55
CA HIS A 373 7.46 3.91 -15.15
C HIS A 373 8.05 2.92 -16.15
N PHE A 374 7.35 1.83 -16.50
CA PHE A 374 7.80 0.87 -17.51
C PHE A 374 7.64 1.43 -18.93
N LEU A 375 8.40 2.47 -19.21
CA LEU A 375 8.40 3.19 -20.46
C LEU A 375 9.14 2.39 -21.54
N PRO A 376 8.70 2.50 -22.80
CA PRO A 376 7.63 3.39 -23.28
C PRO A 376 6.21 2.82 -23.13
N TRP A 377 6.08 1.53 -22.86
CA TRP A 377 4.80 0.80 -22.92
C TRP A 377 3.75 1.31 -21.93
N ALA A 378 4.17 1.79 -20.76
CA ALA A 378 3.28 2.30 -19.71
C ALA A 378 2.32 3.41 -20.18
N LYS A 379 2.70 4.18 -21.21
CA LYS A 379 1.85 5.23 -21.79
C LYS A 379 0.50 4.71 -22.31
N GLY A 380 0.50 3.51 -22.87
CA GLY A 380 -0.70 2.90 -23.45
C GLY A 380 -1.50 2.04 -22.48
N PHE A 381 -1.03 1.82 -21.25
CA PHE A 381 -1.66 0.85 -20.35
C PHE A 381 -3.07 1.23 -19.94
N GLU A 382 -3.38 2.52 -19.76
CA GLU A 382 -4.74 2.95 -19.39
C GLU A 382 -5.75 2.57 -20.48
N HIS A 383 -5.39 2.87 -21.72
CA HIS A 383 -6.18 2.55 -22.89
C HIS A 383 -6.33 1.03 -23.08
N LYS A 384 -5.21 0.29 -23.05
CA LYS A 384 -5.19 -1.17 -23.14
C LYS A 384 -5.95 -1.84 -21.98
N HIS A 385 -5.97 -1.23 -20.79
CA HIS A 385 -6.77 -1.70 -19.66
C HIS A 385 -8.27 -1.66 -19.97
N LEU A 386 -8.77 -0.56 -20.56
CA LEU A 386 -10.19 -0.44 -20.93
C LEU A 386 -10.63 -1.54 -21.90
N GLU A 387 -9.76 -1.92 -22.84
CA GLU A 387 -10.03 -3.01 -23.80
C GLU A 387 -10.14 -4.39 -23.11
N GLN A 388 -9.36 -4.63 -22.04
CA GLN A 388 -9.34 -5.91 -21.31
C GLN A 388 -10.14 -5.89 -20.00
N GLN A 389 -10.73 -4.76 -19.62
CA GLN A 389 -11.27 -4.49 -18.28
C GLN A 389 -12.31 -5.53 -17.84
N LYS A 390 -13.24 -5.89 -18.74
CA LYS A 390 -14.30 -6.86 -18.45
C LYS A 390 -13.74 -8.22 -18.08
N GLY A 391 -12.73 -8.70 -18.80
CA GLY A 391 -12.08 -9.99 -18.54
C GLY A 391 -11.35 -9.98 -17.21
N ILE A 392 -10.57 -8.93 -16.95
CA ILE A 392 -9.82 -8.75 -15.70
C ILE A 392 -10.78 -8.69 -14.50
N MET A 393 -11.87 -7.94 -14.59
CA MET A 393 -12.87 -7.84 -13.51
C MET A 393 -13.60 -9.17 -13.27
N ALA A 394 -13.92 -9.93 -14.32
CA ALA A 394 -14.54 -11.24 -14.18
C ALA A 394 -13.60 -12.23 -13.48
N GLU A 395 -12.32 -12.24 -13.86
CA GLU A 395 -11.29 -13.05 -13.20
C GLU A 395 -11.10 -12.65 -11.73
N PHE A 396 -10.96 -11.35 -11.45
CA PHE A 396 -10.85 -10.83 -10.09
C PHE A 396 -12.04 -11.27 -9.23
N THR A 397 -13.26 -11.09 -9.73
CA THR A 397 -14.49 -11.50 -9.02
C THR A 397 -14.52 -13.00 -8.77
N LYS A 398 -14.07 -13.82 -9.73
CA LYS A 398 -13.99 -15.28 -9.56
C LYS A 398 -12.99 -15.69 -8.48
N ASN A 399 -11.82 -15.04 -8.43
CA ASN A 399 -10.74 -15.42 -7.52
C ASN A 399 -10.94 -14.87 -6.11
N VAL A 400 -11.36 -13.61 -6.01
CA VAL A 400 -11.47 -12.84 -4.75
C VAL A 400 -12.89 -12.89 -4.16
N GLY A 401 -13.92 -12.95 -5.01
CA GLY A 401 -15.33 -12.94 -4.60
C GLY A 401 -15.69 -13.99 -3.54
N PRO A 402 -15.17 -15.24 -3.57
CA PRO A 402 -15.46 -16.23 -2.55
C PRO A 402 -14.98 -15.80 -1.13
N LEU A 403 -14.02 -14.88 -1.01
CA LEU A 403 -13.56 -14.35 0.29
C LEU A 403 -14.68 -13.57 1.01
N GLN A 404 -15.66 -13.04 0.27
CA GLN A 404 -16.84 -12.39 0.87
C GLN A 404 -17.63 -13.34 1.78
N ALA A 405 -17.58 -14.66 1.54
CA ALA A 405 -18.22 -15.64 2.40
C ALA A 405 -17.54 -15.71 3.78
N VAL A 406 -16.21 -15.55 3.82
CA VAL A 406 -15.44 -15.45 5.07
C VAL A 406 -15.88 -14.20 5.83
N GLY A 407 -15.95 -13.03 5.19
CA GLY A 407 -16.45 -11.82 5.82
C GLY A 407 -17.89 -11.96 6.36
N ARG A 408 -18.80 -12.60 5.61
CA ARG A 408 -20.18 -12.91 6.06
C ARG A 408 -20.23 -13.89 7.24
N SER A 409 -19.23 -14.74 7.42
CA SER A 409 -19.14 -15.65 8.56
C SER A 409 -18.78 -14.93 9.86
N LEU A 410 -18.09 -13.80 9.73
CA LEU A 410 -17.62 -12.93 10.81
C LEU A 410 -18.59 -11.77 11.11
N ASP A 411 -19.81 -11.84 10.59
CA ASP A 411 -20.88 -10.88 10.91
C ASP A 411 -21.20 -10.87 12.40
N GLU A 412 -21.49 -9.68 12.93
CA GLU A 412 -21.75 -9.40 14.35
C GLU A 412 -22.67 -10.44 15.01
N LYS A 413 -23.72 -10.89 14.31
CA LYS A 413 -24.76 -11.76 14.88
C LYS A 413 -24.25 -13.18 15.07
N LYS A 414 -23.33 -13.62 14.20
CA LYS A 414 -22.77 -14.97 14.22
C LYS A 414 -21.67 -15.08 15.26
N ILE A 415 -20.84 -14.04 15.38
CA ILE A 415 -19.69 -14.04 16.30
C ILE A 415 -20.02 -13.47 17.69
N MET A 416 -21.25 -13.07 17.95
CA MET A 416 -21.63 -12.49 19.24
C MET A 416 -21.29 -13.35 20.44
N HIS A 417 -21.56 -14.65 20.35
CA HIS A 417 -21.22 -15.59 21.43
C HIS A 417 -19.70 -15.75 21.61
N PRO A 418 -18.91 -16.12 20.58
CA PRO A 418 -17.46 -16.26 20.74
C PRO A 418 -16.77 -14.94 21.11
N ALA A 419 -17.24 -13.78 20.62
CA ALA A 419 -16.64 -12.49 20.92
C ALA A 419 -16.65 -12.13 22.42
N LYS A 420 -17.60 -12.66 23.21
CA LYS A 420 -17.63 -12.46 24.68
C LYS A 420 -16.40 -13.03 25.38
N LEU A 421 -15.77 -14.06 24.82
CA LEU A 421 -14.53 -14.63 25.35
C LEU A 421 -13.36 -13.65 25.27
N CYS A 422 -13.50 -12.64 24.40
CA CYS A 422 -12.49 -11.63 24.12
C CYS A 422 -12.71 -10.34 24.91
N ASP A 423 -13.69 -10.27 25.82
CA ASP A 423 -13.94 -9.06 26.61
C ASP A 423 -12.75 -8.75 27.52
N PRO A 424 -12.06 -7.60 27.33
CA PRO A 424 -10.94 -7.21 28.17
C PRO A 424 -11.29 -7.08 29.66
N SER A 425 -12.54 -6.80 29.99
CA SER A 425 -13.04 -6.60 31.36
C SER A 425 -13.02 -7.89 32.17
N GLU A 426 -13.21 -9.04 31.50
CA GLU A 426 -13.25 -10.36 32.12
C GLU A 426 -11.86 -10.98 32.31
N LYS A 427 -10.81 -10.35 31.77
CA LYS A 427 -9.40 -10.79 31.87
C LYS A 427 -9.17 -12.26 31.46
N LYS A 428 -10.05 -12.83 30.63
CA LYS A 428 -9.96 -14.22 30.16
C LYS A 428 -8.73 -14.50 29.28
N LEU A 429 -8.28 -13.46 28.56
CA LEU A 429 -7.06 -13.50 27.73
C LEU A 429 -5.84 -12.87 28.43
N ALA A 430 -5.88 -12.68 29.76
CA ALA A 430 -4.75 -12.09 30.48
C ALA A 430 -3.56 -13.07 30.50
N TYR A 431 -2.45 -12.66 29.89
CA TYR A 431 -1.25 -13.49 29.73
C TYR A 431 -0.03 -12.87 30.44
N PRO A 432 0.24 -13.21 31.72
CA PRO A 432 1.30 -12.60 32.52
C PRO A 432 2.69 -13.18 32.22
N SER A 433 3.14 -13.13 30.97
CA SER A 433 4.41 -13.72 30.51
C SER A 433 5.66 -13.00 31.03
N SER A 434 5.56 -11.71 31.36
CA SER A 434 6.65 -10.89 31.89
C SER A 434 6.90 -11.05 33.39
N GLY A 435 6.00 -11.73 34.11
CA GLY A 435 6.11 -11.97 35.55
C GLY A 435 6.94 -13.21 35.90
N ARG A 436 7.30 -13.34 37.19
CA ARG A 436 7.92 -14.59 37.69
C ARG A 436 6.95 -15.75 37.49
N ARG A 437 7.43 -16.85 36.91
CA ARG A 437 6.67 -18.11 36.83
C ARG A 437 6.42 -18.65 38.24
N THR A 438 5.16 -18.61 38.64
CA THR A 438 4.57 -19.22 39.83
C THR A 438 3.48 -20.19 39.38
N LYS A 439 2.93 -20.98 40.32
CA LYS A 439 1.83 -21.89 40.00
C LYS A 439 0.62 -21.11 39.47
N GLU A 440 0.29 -19.99 40.12
CA GLU A 440 -0.85 -19.15 39.79
C GLU A 440 -0.70 -18.47 38.42
N THR A 441 0.48 -17.95 38.10
CA THR A 441 0.75 -17.33 36.79
C THR A 441 0.79 -18.36 35.67
N THR A 442 1.30 -19.57 35.94
CA THR A 442 1.29 -20.68 34.99
C THR A 442 -0.13 -21.16 34.69
N GLU A 443 -0.97 -21.30 35.72
CA GLU A 443 -2.39 -21.64 35.57
C GLU A 443 -3.20 -20.53 34.88
N ALA A 444 -2.84 -19.26 35.05
CA ALA A 444 -3.44 -18.16 34.31
C ALA A 444 -3.08 -18.21 32.81
N MET A 445 -1.80 -18.45 32.48
CA MET A 445 -1.35 -18.60 31.08
C MET A 445 -2.06 -19.76 30.38
N ARG A 446 -2.13 -20.94 31.01
CA ARG A 446 -2.84 -22.11 30.45
C ARG A 446 -4.32 -21.84 30.19
N ARG A 447 -5.01 -21.18 31.12
CA ARG A 447 -6.43 -20.82 30.93
C ARG A 447 -6.63 -19.84 29.78
N ALA A 448 -5.71 -18.89 29.60
CA ALA A 448 -5.76 -17.96 28.49
C ALA A 448 -5.52 -18.66 27.14
N GLU A 449 -4.57 -19.60 27.09
CA GLU A 449 -4.31 -20.46 25.93
C GLU A 449 -5.53 -21.32 25.57
N GLU A 450 -6.12 -22.03 26.54
CA GLU A 450 -7.34 -22.83 26.36
C GLU A 450 -8.53 -21.98 25.89
N THR A 451 -8.68 -20.77 26.42
CA THR A 451 -9.74 -19.84 26.00
C THR A 451 -9.54 -19.39 24.56
N LEU A 452 -8.30 -19.06 24.18
CA LEU A 452 -7.96 -18.63 22.82
C LEU A 452 -8.19 -19.76 21.81
N GLU A 453 -7.75 -20.98 22.14
CA GLU A 453 -7.97 -22.17 21.31
C GLU A 453 -9.46 -22.44 21.11
N TYR A 454 -10.24 -22.41 22.18
CA TYR A 454 -11.69 -22.58 22.10
C TYR A 454 -12.35 -21.48 21.26
N PHE A 455 -11.94 -20.23 21.42
CA PHE A 455 -12.42 -19.11 20.61
C PHE A 455 -12.18 -19.34 19.12
N TRP A 456 -10.95 -19.64 18.72
CA TRP A 456 -10.61 -19.88 17.31
C TRP A 456 -11.29 -21.10 16.74
N ALA A 457 -11.48 -22.17 17.51
CA ALA A 457 -12.26 -23.33 17.08
C ALA A 457 -13.73 -22.97 16.77
N GLN A 458 -14.32 -21.98 17.44
CA GLN A 458 -15.66 -21.47 17.08
C GLN A 458 -15.62 -20.64 15.81
N ILE A 459 -14.61 -19.78 15.66
CA ILE A 459 -14.44 -18.96 14.44
C ILE A 459 -14.24 -19.85 13.21
N ASP A 460 -13.37 -20.86 13.30
CA ASP A 460 -13.09 -21.77 12.19
C ASP A 460 -14.36 -22.54 11.76
N LYS A 461 -15.18 -22.99 12.72
CA LYS A 461 -16.48 -23.62 12.42
C LYS A 461 -17.44 -22.68 11.68
N LEU A 462 -17.47 -21.40 12.05
CA LEU A 462 -18.30 -20.41 11.37
C LEU A 462 -17.81 -20.19 9.93
N ILE A 463 -16.50 -20.07 9.73
CA ILE A 463 -15.87 -19.90 8.42
C ILE A 463 -16.15 -21.12 7.53
N GLN A 464 -15.92 -22.34 8.03
CA GLN A 464 -16.19 -23.61 7.32
C GLN A 464 -17.65 -23.77 6.89
N LYS A 465 -18.58 -23.27 7.71
CA LYS A 465 -20.02 -23.36 7.40
C LYS A 465 -20.42 -22.46 6.23
N GLU A 466 -19.77 -21.31 6.08
CA GLU A 466 -20.14 -20.28 5.09
C GLU A 466 -19.30 -20.36 3.81
N CYS A 467 -18.05 -20.81 3.91
CA CYS A 467 -17.12 -20.88 2.79
C CYS A 467 -16.76 -22.34 2.48
N LEU A 468 -17.22 -22.85 1.34
CA LEU A 468 -16.98 -24.23 0.91
C LEU A 468 -15.64 -24.41 0.18
N GLU A 469 -15.02 -23.31 -0.27
CA GLU A 469 -13.84 -23.33 -1.14
C GLU A 469 -12.57 -22.91 -0.37
N LEU A 470 -12.50 -23.20 0.93
CA LEU A 470 -11.44 -22.70 1.82
C LEU A 470 -10.03 -23.09 1.38
N ASP A 471 -9.87 -24.26 0.77
CA ASP A 471 -8.58 -24.80 0.33
C ASP A 471 -7.88 -23.95 -0.74
N ARG A 472 -8.51 -22.90 -1.28
CA ARG A 472 -7.83 -21.96 -2.19
C ARG A 472 -7.10 -20.84 -1.47
N PHE A 473 -7.53 -20.49 -0.27
CA PHE A 473 -7.04 -19.32 0.46
C PHE A 473 -5.77 -19.62 1.24
N ALA A 474 -4.85 -18.66 1.23
CA ALA A 474 -3.56 -18.75 1.92
C ALA A 474 -3.74 -18.89 3.43
N PHE A 475 -4.64 -18.10 4.04
CA PHE A 475 -4.89 -18.14 5.48
C PHE A 475 -5.33 -19.53 5.95
N TRP A 476 -6.09 -20.26 5.13
CA TRP A 476 -6.58 -21.59 5.46
C TRP A 476 -5.52 -22.67 5.21
N LYS A 477 -4.80 -22.58 4.09
CA LYS A 477 -3.66 -23.46 3.79
C LYS A 477 -2.57 -23.38 4.85
N MET A 478 -2.34 -22.20 5.43
CA MET A 478 -1.40 -22.05 6.53
C MET A 478 -1.79 -22.91 7.74
N LEU A 479 -3.09 -23.03 8.05
CA LEU A 479 -3.57 -23.81 9.21
C LEU A 479 -3.35 -25.31 9.07
N SER A 480 -3.21 -25.83 7.85
CA SER A 480 -2.95 -27.24 7.59
C SER A 480 -1.47 -27.61 7.48
N GLN A 481 -0.57 -26.62 7.50
CA GLN A 481 0.87 -26.85 7.42
C GLN A 481 1.51 -26.97 8.81
N PRO A 482 2.37 -27.98 9.04
CA PRO A 482 3.18 -28.04 10.26
C PRO A 482 4.23 -26.93 10.22
N ARG A 483 4.00 -25.83 10.95
CA ARG A 483 5.03 -24.80 11.14
C ARG A 483 6.03 -25.25 12.21
N PRO A 484 7.35 -25.09 11.99
CA PRO A 484 8.32 -25.25 13.07
C PRO A 484 7.99 -24.19 14.13
N ILE A 485 7.80 -24.64 15.38
CA ILE A 485 7.60 -23.76 16.53
C ILE A 485 8.83 -22.85 16.58
N ARG A 486 8.68 -21.58 16.18
CA ARG A 486 9.65 -20.55 16.58
C ARG A 486 9.40 -20.31 18.05
N GLU A 487 10.25 -20.90 18.89
CA GLU A 487 10.32 -20.49 20.29
C GLU A 487 10.44 -18.96 20.32
N PRO A 488 9.64 -18.26 21.15
CA PRO A 488 9.83 -16.82 21.32
C PRO A 488 11.28 -16.62 21.77
N GLN A 489 12.05 -15.84 21.00
CA GLN A 489 13.43 -15.48 21.32
C GLN A 489 13.48 -14.66 22.62
N ASN A 490 13.32 -15.32 23.76
CA ASN A 490 13.80 -14.86 25.05
C ASN A 490 15.21 -15.45 25.23
N GLY A 491 16.15 -14.89 24.48
CA GLY A 491 17.52 -15.40 24.40
C GLY A 491 18.56 -14.29 24.33
N LEU A 492 18.49 -13.31 25.25
CA LEU A 492 19.62 -12.43 25.52
C LEU A 492 19.94 -12.44 27.02
N THR A 493 21.07 -13.08 27.31
CA THR A 493 21.94 -12.93 28.49
C THR A 493 21.42 -13.36 29.87
N GLN A 494 21.52 -14.66 30.14
CA GLN A 494 22.06 -15.13 31.42
C GLN A 494 23.45 -15.72 31.19
N SER A 495 24.48 -14.87 31.34
CA SER A 495 25.82 -15.33 31.71
C SER A 495 26.14 -14.73 33.06
N LEU A 496 26.77 -15.54 33.92
CA LEU A 496 27.27 -15.27 35.28
C LEU A 496 26.42 -15.90 36.39
N CYS A 497 26.62 -17.20 36.58
CA CYS A 497 27.07 -17.76 37.86
C CYS A 497 27.16 -19.29 37.74
N GLU A 498 28.30 -19.82 37.28
CA GLU A 498 28.68 -21.19 37.63
C GLU A 498 29.50 -21.18 38.93
N PRO A 499 29.24 -22.09 39.88
CA PRO A 499 30.04 -22.22 41.10
C PRO A 499 31.32 -22.99 40.80
N LYS A 500 32.48 -22.42 41.16
CA LYS A 500 33.76 -23.14 41.15
C LYS A 500 33.72 -24.33 42.12
N PRO A 501 34.22 -25.51 41.74
CA PRO A 501 34.43 -26.60 42.68
C PRO A 501 35.69 -26.33 43.52
N ARG A 502 35.60 -26.69 44.80
CA ARG A 502 36.68 -26.63 45.78
C ARG A 502 37.85 -27.52 45.38
N ARG A 503 39.06 -26.95 45.40
CA ARG A 503 40.23 -27.49 46.09
C ARG A 503 41.01 -26.33 46.70
#